data_AF-A0A1Q5HUL4-F1
#
_entry.id   AF-A0A1Q5HUL4-F1
#
_cell.length_a   1.000
_cell.length_b   1.000
_cell.length_c   1.000
_cell.angle_alpha   90.00
_cell.angle_beta   90.00
_cell.angle_gamma   90.00
#
_symmetry.space_group_name_H-M   'P 1'
#
loop_
_entity.id
_entity.type
_entity.pdbx_description
1 polymer ?
#
loop_
_entity_poly.entity_id
_entity_poly.type
_entity_poly.pdbx_seq_one_letter_code
_entity_poly.pdbx_strand_id
1 'polypeptide(L)' 'MHVDGTTHPQVLEGDEAPTVAGQLDRLSALDHPAVFLNTSFNGRGEPIVNTSYDALCAFRRMDLDFLVLGDMLYEKRNG' A
#
# COMPACT_ATOMS: atom_id res chain seq x y z
N MET A 1 6.96 -13.91 -4.03
CA MET A 1 7.28 -15.24 -4.55
C MET A 1 7.94 -16.04 -3.43
N HIS A 2 7.41 -17.20 -3.09
CA HIS A 2 8.10 -18.14 -2.23
C HIS A 2 9.22 -18.85 -3.02
N VAL A 3 10.17 -19.49 -2.35
CA VAL A 3 11.34 -20.14 -2.98
C VAL A 3 10.95 -21.28 -3.94
N ASP A 4 9.77 -21.85 -3.75
CA ASP A 4 9.18 -22.89 -4.61
C ASP A 4 8.44 -22.34 -5.84
N GLY A 5 8.45 -21.03 -6.06
CA GLY A 5 7.77 -20.37 -7.18
C GLY A 5 6.29 -20.07 -6.96
N THR A 6 5.72 -20.38 -5.79
CA THR A 6 4.32 -20.06 -5.48
C THR A 6 4.12 -18.61 -5.04
N THR A 7 2.89 -18.11 -5.21
CA THR A 7 2.46 -16.78 -4.74
C THR A 7 0.96 -16.78 -4.45
N HIS A 8 0.48 -15.78 -3.72
CA HIS A 8 -0.94 -15.55 -3.44
C HIS A 8 -1.35 -14.21 -4.05
N PRO A 9 -1.58 -14.16 -5.37
CA PRO A 9 -1.82 -12.90 -6.05
C PRO A 9 -3.23 -12.40 -5.75
N GLN A 10 -3.35 -11.09 -5.56
CA GLN A 10 -4.61 -10.38 -5.74
C GLN A 10 -4.56 -9.74 -7.13
N VAL A 11 -5.49 -10.12 -8.01
CA VAL A 11 -5.62 -9.54 -9.35
C VAL A 11 -6.75 -8.52 -9.28
N LEU A 12 -6.51 -7.33 -9.84
CA LEU A 12 -7.54 -6.31 -9.98
C LEU A 12 -8.22 -6.47 -11.35
N GLU A 13 -9.54 -6.49 -11.37
CA GLU A 13 -10.35 -6.51 -12.58
C GLU A 13 -11.19 -5.23 -12.69
N GLY A 14 -11.33 -4.69 -13.91
CA GLY A 14 -12.16 -3.51 -14.15
C GLY A 14 -11.78 -2.30 -13.29
N ASP A 15 -12.74 -1.79 -12.52
CA ASP A 15 -12.65 -0.58 -11.71
C ASP A 15 -12.64 -0.83 -10.19
N GLU A 16 -12.25 -2.03 -9.74
CA GLU A 16 -12.24 -2.43 -8.31
C GLU A 16 -11.44 -1.49 -7.40
N ALA A 17 -10.30 -0.98 -7.87
CA ALA A 17 -9.42 -0.10 -7.12
C ALA A 17 -8.70 0.88 -8.07
N PRO A 18 -9.39 1.92 -8.58
CA PRO A 18 -8.88 2.77 -9.66
C PRO A 18 -7.58 3.49 -9.30
N THR A 19 -7.43 3.89 -8.04
CA THR A 19 -6.18 4.49 -7.54
C THR A 19 -5.02 3.51 -7.62
N VAL A 20 -5.23 2.25 -7.20
CA VAL A 20 -4.17 1.23 -7.23
C VAL A 20 -3.86 0.83 -8.68
N ALA A 21 -4.88 0.65 -9.51
CA ALA A 21 -4.74 0.35 -10.93
C ALA A 21 -3.91 1.43 -11.65
N GLY A 22 -4.20 2.72 -11.41
CA GLY A 22 -3.43 3.82 -12.00
C GLY A 22 -1.95 3.83 -11.56
N GLN A 23 -1.63 3.39 -10.34
CA GLN A 23 -0.23 3.24 -9.91
C GLN A 23 0.44 2.04 -10.60
N LEU A 24 -0.27 0.92 -10.81
CA LEU A 24 0.23 -0.23 -11.57
C LEU A 24 0.52 0.14 -13.04
N ASP A 25 -0.38 0.90 -13.68
CA ASP A 25 -0.18 1.44 -15.02
C ASP A 25 1.05 2.35 -15.08
N ARG A 26 1.24 3.19 -14.04
CA ARG A 26 2.40 4.07 -13.97
C ARG A 26 3.71 3.29 -13.84
N LEU A 27 3.74 2.20 -13.07
CA LEU A 27 4.90 1.31 -13.02
C LEU A 27 5.21 0.71 -14.39
N SER A 28 4.19 0.19 -15.08
CA SER A 28 4.34 -0.36 -16.44
C SER A 28 4.90 0.66 -17.41
N ALA A 29 4.39 1.90 -17.38
CA ALA A 29 4.87 3.01 -18.20
C ALA A 29 6.31 3.48 -17.86
N LEU A 30 6.87 3.00 -16.75
CA LEU A 30 8.27 3.20 -16.35
C LEU A 30 9.12 1.95 -16.60
N ASP A 31 8.64 1.00 -17.40
CA ASP A 31 9.27 -0.31 -17.68
C ASP A 31 9.49 -1.17 -16.40
N HIS A 32 8.69 -0.95 -15.36
CA HIS A 32 8.67 -1.79 -14.16
C HIS A 32 7.51 -2.81 -14.23
N PRO A 33 7.66 -3.98 -13.59
CA PRO A 33 6.53 -4.89 -13.42
C PRO A 33 5.36 -4.19 -12.73
N ALA A 34 4.17 -4.28 -13.31
CA ALA A 34 2.93 -3.77 -12.74
C ALA A 34 2.46 -4.66 -11.58
N VAL A 35 3.19 -4.64 -10.46
CA VAL A 35 2.88 -5.42 -9.26
C VAL A 35 3.37 -4.69 -7.99
N PHE A 36 2.58 -4.78 -6.93
CA PHE A 36 2.95 -4.30 -5.59
C PHE A 36 2.95 -5.45 -4.58
N LEU A 37 3.71 -5.26 -3.50
CA LEU A 37 3.46 -6.02 -2.28
C LEU A 37 2.30 -5.35 -1.54
N ASN A 38 1.16 -6.05 -1.45
CA ASN A 38 0.04 -5.64 -0.63
C ASN A 38 0.08 -6.39 0.71
N THR A 39 0.12 -5.66 1.82
CA THR A 39 0.07 -6.23 3.17
C THR A 39 -0.90 -5.43 4.04
N SER A 40 -1.34 -6.03 5.14
CA SER A 40 -2.28 -5.36 6.05
C SER A 40 -1.68 -4.07 6.60
N PHE A 41 -2.45 -2.98 6.53
CA PHE A 41 -2.04 -1.74 7.16
C PHE A 41 -2.44 -1.75 8.64
N ASN A 42 -1.53 -2.25 9.48
CA ASN A 42 -1.65 -2.33 10.92
C ASN A 42 -0.29 -2.53 11.63
N GLY A 43 -0.26 -2.23 12.93
CA GLY A 43 0.83 -2.66 13.80
C GLY A 43 0.77 -4.15 14.14
N ARG A 44 1.86 -4.70 14.68
CA ARG A 44 1.94 -6.11 15.10
C ARG A 44 0.91 -6.40 16.21
N GLY A 45 -0.06 -7.27 15.92
CA GLY A 45 -1.13 -7.64 16.86
C GLY A 45 -2.26 -6.63 16.96
N GLU A 46 -2.26 -5.58 16.12
CA GLU A 46 -3.34 -4.60 16.02
C GLU A 46 -4.31 -4.98 14.87
N PRO A 47 -5.60 -4.62 14.95
CA PRO A 47 -6.51 -4.77 13.82
C PRO A 47 -6.09 -3.88 12.64
N ILE A 48 -6.58 -4.20 11.43
CA ILE A 48 -6.46 -3.31 10.27
C ILE A 48 -7.11 -1.97 10.59
N VAL A 49 -6.46 -0.87 10.17
CA VAL A 49 -6.97 0.48 10.36
C VAL A 49 -8.39 0.64 9.77
N ASN A 50 -9.26 1.37 10.46
CA ASN A 50 -10.65 1.57 10.01
C ASN A 50 -11.06 3.05 9.94
N THR A 51 -10.31 3.94 10.60
CA THR A 51 -10.55 5.38 10.55
C THR A 51 -9.31 6.14 10.11
N SER A 52 -9.49 7.36 9.59
CA SER A 52 -8.41 8.29 9.31
C SER A 52 -7.49 8.51 10.51
N TYR A 53 -8.06 8.53 11.71
CA TYR A 53 -7.30 8.65 12.95
C TYR A 53 -6.43 7.41 13.21
N ASP A 54 -6.97 6.21 12.99
CA ASP A 54 -6.20 4.96 13.12
C ASP A 54 -5.05 4.92 12.12
N ALA A 55 -5.30 5.32 10.86
CA ALA A 55 -4.28 5.39 9.81
C ALA A 55 -3.12 6.33 10.18
N LEU A 56 -3.43 7.54 10.68
CA LEU A 56 -2.42 8.50 11.15
C LEU A 56 -1.64 7.96 12.36
N CYS A 57 -2.35 7.33 13.30
CA CYS A 57 -1.75 6.71 14.47
C CYS A 57 -0.81 5.56 14.10
N ALA A 58 -1.25 4.66 13.23
CA ALA A 58 -0.44 3.54 12.72
C ALA A 58 0.76 4.05 11.92
N PHE A 59 0.55 4.98 10.98
CA PHE A 59 1.62 5.61 10.21
C PHE A 59 2.69 6.22 11.10
N ARG A 60 2.31 6.97 12.14
CA ARG A 60 3.26 7.57 13.09
C ARG A 60 4.11 6.51 13.82
N ARG A 61 3.52 5.37 14.22
CA ARG A 61 4.20 4.29 14.96
C ARG A 61 5.07 3.39 14.09
N MET A 62 4.62 3.07 12.89
CA MET A 62 5.28 2.14 11.98
C MET A 62 6.45 2.81 11.25
N ASP A 63 7.42 2.04 10.76
CA ASP A 63 8.51 2.56 9.95
C ASP A 63 8.07 2.65 8.48
N LEU A 64 7.31 3.71 8.17
CA LEU A 64 6.76 3.99 6.84
C LEU A 64 7.19 5.39 6.40
N ASP A 65 7.56 5.54 5.13
CA ASP A 65 7.99 6.81 4.55
C ASP A 65 6.81 7.76 4.31
N PHE A 66 5.75 7.23 3.70
CA PHE A 66 4.61 8.00 3.23
C PHE A 66 3.27 7.36 3.62
N LEU A 67 2.26 8.21 3.82
CA LEU A 67 0.85 7.83 3.93
C LEU A 67 0.03 8.67 2.94
N VAL A 68 -0.71 8.00 2.07
CA VAL A 68 -1.75 8.63 1.26
C VAL A 68 -3.09 8.39 1.95
N LEU A 69 -3.83 9.46 2.24
CA LEU A 69 -5.14 9.40 2.89
C LEU A 69 -6.11 10.36 2.19
N GLY A 70 -7.01 9.81 1.38
CA GLY A 70 -7.78 10.60 0.41
C GLY A 70 -6.81 11.24 -0.60
N ASP A 71 -6.97 12.55 -0.82
CA ASP A 71 -6.14 13.32 -1.76
C ASP A 71 -4.88 13.94 -1.11
N MET A 72 -4.58 13.55 0.14
CA MET A 72 -3.47 14.10 0.92
C MET A 72 -2.32 13.11 1.01
N LEU A 73 -1.10 13.60 0.77
CA LEU A 73 0.15 12.89 1.01
C LEU A 73 0.80 13.41 2.30
N TYR A 74 1.06 12.50 3.23
CA TYR A 74 1.82 12.76 4.45
C TYR A 74 3.18 12.11 4.34
N GLU A 75 4.22 12.86 4.67
CA GLU A 75 5.61 12.41 4.72
C GLU A 75 6.14 12.56 6.14
N LYS A 76 6.89 11.58 6.64
CA LYS A 76 7.60 11.75 7.90
C LYS A 76 8.80 12.66 7.71
N ARG A 77 8.85 13.73 8.48
CA ARG A 77 10.08 14.53 8.61
C ARG A 77 11.11 13.69 9.37
N ASN A 78 12.06 13.13 8.64
CA ASN A 78 13.28 12.61 9.22
C ASN A 78 14.06 13.80 9.80
N GLY A 79 14.33 13.74 11.11
CA GLY A 79 15.18 14.72 11.81
C GLY A 79 16.64 14.56 11.45
#